data_AF-L1MBH5-F1
#
_entry.id   AF-L1MBH5-F1
#
_cell.length_a   1.000
_cell.length_b   1.000
_cell.length_c   1.000
_cell.angle_alpha   90.00
_cell.angle_beta   90.00
_cell.angle_gamma   90.00
#
_symmetry.space_group_name_H-M   'P 1'
#
loop_
_entity.id
_entity.type
_entity.pdbx_description
1 polymer ?
#
loop_
_entity_poly.entity_id
_entity_poly.type
_entity_poly.pdbx_seq_one_letter_code
_entity_poly.pdbx_strand_id
1 'polypeptide(L)' 'MARNVSDEEITTAMTTGITFKKAKLRKPQEEKVKTKAKKKTYITGLHGSGAAKKKADIRRRRANRHKGKS' A
#
# COMPACT_ATOMS: atom_id res chain seq x y z
N MET A 1 18.51 8.09 30.05
CA MET A 1 18.42 7.46 31.38
C MET A 1 18.03 6.00 31.22
N ALA A 2 18.85 5.06 31.69
CA ALA A 2 18.36 3.73 32.00
C ALA A 2 17.41 3.85 33.19
N ARG A 3 16.24 3.20 33.15
CA ARG A 3 15.36 3.16 34.32
C ARG A 3 15.93 2.13 35.29
N ASN A 4 16.21 2.54 36.52
CA ASN A 4 16.56 1.61 37.57
C ASN A 4 15.26 0.94 38.03
N VAL A 5 15.22 -0.39 37.95
CA VAL A 5 14.08 -1.22 38.36
C VAL A 5 14.15 -1.41 39.87
N SER A 6 13.01 -1.37 40.56
CA SER A 6 12.94 -1.57 42.01
C SER A 6 13.01 -3.05 42.40
N ASP A 7 13.51 -3.36 43.61
CA ASP A 7 13.57 -4.73 44.11
C ASP A 7 12.17 -5.38 44.23
N GLU A 8 11.15 -4.57 44.49
CA GLU A 8 9.74 -5.02 44.51
C GLU A 8 9.23 -5.47 43.13
N GLU A 9 9.63 -4.78 42.05
CA GLU A 9 9.29 -5.21 40.70
C GLU A 9 10.00 -6.52 40.32
N ILE A 10 11.23 -6.71 40.79
CA ILE A 10 12.02 -7.95 40.56
C ILE A 10 11.36 -9.12 41.28
N THR A 11 11.04 -8.96 42.58
CA THR A 11 10.39 -10.00 43.39
C THR A 11 9.00 -10.36 42.87
N THR A 12 8.22 -9.36 42.43
CA THR A 12 6.92 -9.59 41.81
C THR A 12 7.05 -10.38 40.51
N ALA A 13 8.01 -10.04 39.66
CA ALA A 13 8.29 -10.77 38.43
C ALA A 13 8.72 -12.23 38.67
N MET A 14 9.47 -12.49 39.75
CA MET A 14 9.90 -13.84 40.14
C MET A 14 8.77 -14.69 40.74
N THR A 15 7.87 -14.09 41.51
CA THR A 15 6.82 -14.82 42.25
C THR A 15 5.54 -15.01 41.43
N THR A 16 5.10 -13.99 40.70
CA THR A 16 3.84 -14.01 39.94
C THR A 16 4.03 -14.35 38.46
N GLY A 17 5.26 -14.24 37.96
CA GLY A 17 5.63 -14.53 36.58
C GLY A 17 5.38 -13.37 35.60
N ILE A 18 6.18 -13.30 34.53
CA ILE A 18 6.10 -12.24 33.52
C ILE A 18 5.14 -12.67 32.40
N THR A 19 4.11 -11.86 32.12
CA THR A 19 3.18 -12.08 31.01
C THR A 19 3.58 -11.25 29.77
N PHE A 20 4.01 -11.92 28.70
CA PHE A 20 4.32 -11.25 27.43
C PHE A 20 3.04 -11.01 26.62
N LYS A 21 2.52 -9.78 26.64
CA LYS A 21 1.45 -9.38 25.71
C LYS A 21 2.02 -9.27 24.29
N LYS A 22 1.44 -9.99 23.35
CA LYS A 22 1.77 -9.88 21.91
C LYS A 22 1.70 -8.41 21.48
N ALA A 23 2.80 -7.90 20.91
CA ALA A 23 2.78 -6.59 20.27
C ALA A 23 1.68 -6.58 19.18
N LYS A 24 0.82 -5.55 19.19
CA LYS A 24 -0.17 -5.37 18.11
C LYS A 24 0.61 -5.35 16.80
N LEU A 25 0.37 -6.36 15.97
CA LEU A 25 0.98 -6.45 14.65
C LEU A 25 0.63 -5.13 13.95
N ARG A 26 1.63 -4.28 13.72
CA ARG A 26 1.43 -3.08 12.91
C ARG A 26 0.75 -3.55 11.63
N LYS A 27 -0.35 -2.90 11.23
CA LYS A 27 -1.04 -3.21 9.97
C LYS A 27 0.05 -3.37 8.91
N PRO A 28 0.07 -4.47 8.14
CA PRO A 28 1.11 -4.69 7.16
C PRO A 28 1.20 -3.42 6.33
N GLN A 29 2.36 -2.78 6.35
CA GLN A 29 2.65 -1.67 5.46
C GLN A 29 2.29 -2.20 4.08
N GLU A 30 1.29 -1.60 3.43
CA GLU A 30 0.92 -1.97 2.06
C GLU A 30 2.08 -1.57 1.15
N GLU A 31 3.17 -2.32 1.18
CA GLU A 31 4.01 -2.48 0.02
C GLU A 31 3.08 -3.08 -1.02
N LYS A 32 2.48 -2.19 -1.83
CA LYS A 32 1.52 -2.54 -2.87
C LYS A 32 2.22 -3.52 -3.80
N VAL A 33 2.12 -4.81 -3.49
CA VAL A 33 2.50 -5.89 -4.40
C VAL A 33 1.56 -5.73 -5.59
N LYS A 34 2.08 -5.11 -6.65
CA LYS A 34 1.33 -4.82 -7.87
C LYS A 34 1.13 -6.14 -8.59
N THR A 35 0.09 -6.87 -8.21
CA THR A 35 -0.31 -8.12 -8.89
C THR A 35 -0.56 -7.85 -10.38
N LYS A 36 -0.43 -8.88 -11.22
CA LYS A 36 -0.68 -8.77 -12.67
C LYS A 36 -2.07 -8.19 -12.94
N ALA A 37 -3.07 -8.58 -12.15
CA ALA A 37 -4.42 -8.03 -12.20
C ALA A 37 -4.45 -6.51 -11.93
N LYS A 38 -3.83 -6.04 -10.83
CA LYS A 38 -3.77 -4.59 -10.49
C LYS A 38 -2.98 -3.76 -11.52
N LYS A 39 -1.95 -4.35 -12.15
CA LYS A 39 -1.24 -3.72 -13.28
C LYS A 39 -2.11 -3.63 -14.52
N LYS A 40 -2.84 -4.72 -14.84
CA LYS A 40 -3.74 -4.77 -16.01
C LYS A 40 -4.85 -3.74 -15.88
N THR A 41 -5.49 -3.60 -14.72
CA THR A 41 -6.54 -2.59 -14.48
C THR A 41 -6.04 -1.16 -14.63
N TYR A 42 -4.80 -0.86 -14.21
CA TYR A 42 -4.17 0.44 -14.46
C TYR A 42 -3.91 0.69 -15.96
N ILE A 43 -3.42 -0.34 -16.70
CA ILE A 43 -3.10 -0.23 -18.13
C ILE A 43 -4.35 -0.13 -19.01
N THR A 44 -5.39 -0.92 -18.73
CA THR A 44 -6.64 -0.86 -19.49
C THR A 44 -7.52 0.29 -19.04
N GLY A 45 -7.38 0.71 -17.79
CA GLY A 45 -8.25 1.68 -17.14
C GLY A 45 -9.62 1.08 -16.84
N LEU A 46 -10.22 1.45 -15.71
CA LEU A 46 -11.66 1.28 -15.50
C LEU A 46 -12.42 2.30 -16.35
N HIS A 47 -13.68 2.01 -16.68
CA HIS A 47 -14.53 2.95 -17.42
C HIS A 47 -14.63 4.29 -16.66
N GLY A 48 -14.45 5.41 -17.36
CA GLY A 48 -14.43 6.75 -16.75
C GLY A 48 -13.15 7.14 -16.00
N SER A 49 -12.19 6.22 -15.82
CA SER A 49 -10.91 6.55 -15.17
C SER A 49 -10.03 7.50 -16.00
N GLY A 50 -9.11 8.21 -15.34
CA GLY A 50 -8.18 9.13 -16.01
C GLY A 50 -7.34 8.45 -17.10
N ALA A 51 -6.92 7.20 -16.88
CA ALA A 51 -6.21 6.40 -17.86
C ALA A 51 -7.08 6.08 -19.10
N ALA A 52 -8.37 5.79 -18.90
CA ALA A 52 -9.31 5.55 -19.99
C ALA A 52 -9.54 6.81 -20.85
N LYS A 53 -9.69 7.98 -20.22
CA LYS A 53 -9.82 9.27 -20.92
C LYS A 53 -8.59 9.57 -21.78
N LYS A 54 -7.38 9.44 -21.22
CA LYS A 54 -6.13 9.65 -21.97
C LYS A 54 -5.98 8.68 -23.16
N LYS A 55 -6.38 7.41 -23.00
CA LYS A 55 -6.39 6.46 -24.13
C LYS A 55 -7.39 6.84 -25.22
N ALA A 56 -8.58 7.31 -24.87
CA ALA A 56 -9.56 7.77 -25.84
C ALA A 56 -9.03 8.98 -26.65
N ASP A 57 -8.39 9.94 -25.99
CA ASP A 57 -7.77 11.09 -26.66
C ASP A 57 -6.68 10.68 -27.66
N ILE A 58 -5.81 9.73 -27.27
CA ILE A 58 -4.77 9.20 -28.17
C ILE A 58 -5.41 8.51 -29.39
N ARG A 59 -6.49 7.74 -29.21
CA ARG A 59 -7.22 7.11 -30.34
C ARG A 59 -7.78 8.16 -31.30
N ARG A 60 -8.42 9.22 -30.77
CA ARG A 60 -8.95 10.34 -31.56
C ARG A 60 -7.85 11.04 -32.37
N ARG A 61 -6.72 11.38 -31.73
CA ARG A 61 -5.57 11.97 -32.44
C ARG A 61 -5.02 11.03 -33.51
N ARG A 62 -4.94 9.72 -33.23
CA ARG A 62 -4.44 8.74 -34.20
C ARG A 62 -5.31 8.66 -35.45
N ALA A 63 -6.63 8.69 -35.29
CA ALA A 63 -7.57 8.69 -36.40
C ALA A 63 -7.45 9.97 -37.26
N ASN A 64 -7.20 11.11 -36.62
CA ASN A 64 -7.07 12.39 -37.32
C ASN A 64 -5.69 12.63 -37.96
N ARG A 65 -4.68 11.77 -37.76
CA ARG A 65 -3.31 11.97 -38.30
C ARG A 65 -3.24 12.10 -39.83
N HIS A 66 -4.19 11.49 -40.55
CA HIS A 66 -4.22 11.52 -42.00
C HIS A 66 -5.06 12.67 -42.56
N LYS A 67 -5.80 13.39 -41.71
CA LYS A 67 -6.70 14.47 -42.13
C LYS A 67 -6.01 15.83 -42.30
N GLY A 68 -4.76 15.97 -41.87
CA GLY A 68 -3.97 17.21 -41.98
C GLY A 68 -2.81 17.13 -42.97
N LYS A 69 -2.83 16.14 -43.87
CA LYS A 69 -1.89 16.01 -44.99
C LYS A 69 -2.66 16.22 -46.30
N SER A 70 -3.12 17.45 -46.51
CA SER A 70 -3.56 17.97 -47.81
C SER A 70 -2.72 19.20 -48.11
#